data_AF-A0AAW0YB60-F1
#
_entry.id   AF-A0AAW0YB60-F1
#
_cell.length_a   1.000
_cell.length_b   1.000
_cell.length_c   1.000
_cell.angle_alpha   90.00
_cell.angle_beta   90.00
_cell.angle_gamma   90.00
#
_symmetry.space_group_name_H-M   'P 1'
#
loop_
_entity.id
_entity.type
_entity.pdbx_description
1 polymer ?
#
loop_
_entity_poly.entity_id
_entity_poly.type
_entity_poly.pdbx_seq_one_letter_code
_entity_poly.pdbx_strand_id
1 'polypeptide(L)'
;MAPEEVAVDGAEDLVGGSSGIIIGAMAASSCQVCGKVFQGTKRKYRLERHMAIHTGEKPYSCPMCDYRANQKEHLSRHIRNLHRLQSSQVHSSAHHAHAAAT
;
A
#
# COMPACT_ATOMS: atom_id res chain seq x y z
N MET A 1 -34.71 12.15 -11.16
CA MET A 1 -34.01 11.56 -12.31
C MET A 1 -32.93 10.63 -11.78
N ALA A 2 -33.33 9.40 -11.46
CA ALA A 2 -32.54 8.16 -11.50
C ALA A 2 -33.18 7.33 -12.64
N PRO A 3 -32.54 6.33 -13.29
CA PRO A 3 -31.72 5.24 -12.73
C PRO A 3 -30.41 5.06 -13.55
N GLU A 4 -29.44 4.18 -13.27
CA GLU A 4 -29.49 2.71 -13.28
C GLU A 4 -28.40 2.11 -12.37
N GLU A 5 -28.88 1.30 -11.44
CA GLU A 5 -28.21 0.17 -10.81
C GLU A 5 -27.49 -0.75 -11.82
N VAL A 6 -26.15 -0.84 -11.68
CA VAL A 6 -25.37 -1.94 -12.29
C VAL A 6 -25.51 -3.17 -11.39
N ALA A 7 -26.42 -4.05 -11.76
CA ALA A 7 -26.46 -5.43 -11.31
C ALA A 7 -25.27 -6.18 -11.94
N VAL A 8 -24.38 -6.74 -11.11
CA VAL A 8 -23.46 -7.79 -11.52
C VAL A 8 -23.99 -9.11 -10.96
N ASP A 9 -24.83 -9.76 -11.76
CA ASP A 9 -25.23 -11.14 -11.57
C ASP A 9 -24.09 -12.05 -12.06
N GLY A 10 -23.69 -12.98 -11.21
CA GLY A 10 -22.56 -13.87 -11.44
C GLY A 10 -22.50 -14.92 -10.35
N ALA A 11 -23.42 -15.88 -10.45
CA ALA A 11 -23.52 -17.07 -9.61
C ALA A 11 -22.18 -17.83 -9.54
N GLU A 12 -21.71 -18.08 -8.31
CA GLU A 12 -20.68 -19.07 -8.05
C GLU A 12 -21.38 -20.37 -7.62
N ASP A 13 -22.00 -21.04 -8.58
CA ASP A 13 -22.46 -22.43 -8.42
C ASP A 13 -21.24 -23.37 -8.40
N LEU A 14 -20.86 -23.83 -7.21
CA LEU A 14 -20.00 -25.00 -7.05
C LEU A 14 -20.67 -26.01 -6.12
N VAL A 15 -21.31 -26.96 -6.79
CA VAL A 15 -21.76 -28.28 -6.34
C VAL A 15 -20.72 -29.03 -5.48
N GLY A 16 -21.21 -29.83 -4.54
CA GLY A 16 -20.54 -31.08 -4.15
C GLY A 16 -20.29 -31.26 -2.67
N GLY A 17 -21.28 -31.82 -1.97
CA GLY A 17 -21.04 -32.49 -0.70
C GLY A 17 -20.21 -33.76 -0.92
N SER A 18 -19.05 -33.82 -0.27
CA SER A 18 -18.40 -35.09 0.10
C SER A 18 -17.44 -34.81 1.25
N SER A 19 -17.69 -35.48 2.38
CA SER A 19 -16.81 -35.52 3.55
C SER A 19 -15.42 -35.98 3.15
N GLY A 20 -14.51 -35.02 2.95
CA GLY A 20 -13.11 -35.22 2.67
C GLY A 20 -12.34 -34.10 3.36
N ILE A 21 -11.21 -34.42 3.95
CA ILE A 21 -10.31 -33.45 4.60
C ILE A 21 -9.99 -32.36 3.58
N ILE A 22 -10.59 -31.17 3.74
CA ILE A 22 -10.28 -29.98 2.95
C ILE A 22 -8.85 -29.56 3.33
N ILE A 23 -7.87 -30.10 2.61
CA ILE A 23 -6.54 -29.49 2.54
C ILE A 23 -6.79 -28.10 1.98
N GLY A 24 -6.79 -27.10 2.86
CA GLY A 24 -7.36 -25.79 2.63
C GLY A 24 -7.02 -25.24 1.24
N ALA A 25 -8.06 -25.08 0.41
CA ALA A 25 -7.91 -24.51 -0.92
C ALA A 25 -7.22 -23.14 -0.79
N MET A 26 -5.98 -23.07 -1.30
CA MET A 26 -5.14 -21.88 -1.24
C MET A 26 -5.78 -20.84 -2.15
N ALA A 27 -6.67 -20.01 -1.60
CA ALA A 27 -7.36 -19.05 -2.43
C ALA A 27 -6.33 -18.10 -3.10
N ALA A 28 -6.54 -17.81 -4.39
CA ALA A 28 -5.64 -17.00 -5.22
C ALA A 28 -6.41 -15.82 -5.82
N SER A 29 -5.78 -14.64 -5.89
CA SER A 29 -6.36 -13.42 -6.48
C SER A 29 -5.52 -13.02 -7.67
N SER A 30 -6.13 -12.71 -8.81
CA SER A 30 -5.43 -12.23 -10.00
C SER A 30 -5.64 -10.73 -10.22
N CYS A 31 -4.66 -10.08 -10.84
CA CYS A 31 -4.81 -8.72 -11.37
C CYS A 31 -5.63 -8.76 -12.65
N GLN A 32 -6.66 -7.93 -12.74
CA GLN A 32 -7.52 -7.84 -13.93
C GLN A 32 -6.86 -7.09 -15.10
N VAL A 33 -5.79 -6.31 -14.85
CA VAL A 33 -5.11 -5.53 -15.89
C VAL A 33 -3.99 -6.32 -16.57
N CYS A 34 -3.22 -7.11 -15.80
CA CYS A 34 -2.05 -7.84 -16.33
C CYS A 34 -2.06 -9.35 -16.04
N GLY A 35 -3.14 -9.89 -15.45
CA GLY A 35 -3.29 -11.33 -15.17
C GLY A 35 -2.42 -11.87 -14.03
N LYS A 36 -1.60 -11.03 -13.39
CA LYS A 36 -0.64 -11.47 -12.36
C LYS A 36 -1.35 -12.05 -11.14
N VAL A 37 -0.97 -13.25 -10.72
CA VAL A 37 -1.62 -13.99 -9.62
C VAL A 37 -0.89 -13.78 -8.29
N PHE A 38 -1.68 -13.59 -7.24
CA PHE A 38 -1.28 -13.42 -5.85
C PHE A 38 -1.90 -14.52 -5.00
N GLN A 39 -1.08 -15.30 -4.32
CA GLN A 39 -1.52 -16.43 -3.48
C GLN A 39 -1.27 -16.15 -1.99
N GLY A 40 -1.60 -17.08 -1.11
CA GLY A 40 -1.31 -17.00 0.33
C GLY A 40 -2.19 -16.02 1.11
N THR A 41 -1.97 -15.92 2.43
CA THR A 41 -2.87 -15.22 3.37
C THR A 41 -2.97 -13.72 3.11
N LYS A 42 -1.92 -13.08 2.59
CA LYS A 42 -1.87 -11.63 2.28
C LYS A 42 -2.14 -11.31 0.80
N ARG A 43 -2.79 -12.21 0.05
CA ARG A 43 -3.06 -12.05 -1.39
C ARG A 43 -3.83 -10.77 -1.74
N LYS A 44 -4.86 -10.40 -0.97
CA LYS A 44 -5.65 -9.17 -1.19
C LYS A 44 -4.77 -7.92 -1.06
N TYR A 45 -4.06 -7.79 0.05
CA TYR A 45 -3.10 -6.70 0.28
C TYR A 45 -2.02 -6.62 -0.81
N ARG A 46 -1.49 -7.77 -1.27
CA ARG A 46 -0.50 -7.79 -2.36
C ARG A 46 -1.09 -7.33 -3.69
N LEU A 47 -2.34 -7.72 -3.99
CA LEU A 47 -3.05 -7.27 -5.18
C LEU A 47 -3.35 -5.77 -5.11
N GLU A 48 -3.90 -5.26 -4.01
CA GLU A 48 -4.17 -3.83 -3.80
C GLU A 48 -2.91 -2.99 -4.00
N ARG A 49 -1.81 -3.37 -3.34
CA ARG A 49 -0.51 -2.70 -3.51
C ARG A 49 0.00 -2.79 -4.96
N HIS A 50 -0.24 -3.90 -5.63
CA HIS A 50 0.14 -4.06 -7.03
C HIS A 50 -0.67 -3.13 -7.94
N MET A 51 -1.97 -2.92 -7.68
CA MET A 51 -2.79 -2.02 -8.49
C MET A 51 -2.25 -0.59 -8.55
N ALA A 52 -1.51 -0.14 -7.54
CA ALA A 52 -0.82 1.16 -7.56
C ALA A 52 0.17 1.34 -8.74
N ILE A 53 0.66 0.26 -9.37
CA ILE A 53 1.49 0.37 -10.58
C ILE A 53 0.67 0.74 -11.82
N HIS A 54 -0.60 0.35 -11.85
CA HIS A 54 -1.50 0.61 -12.97
C HIS A 54 -2.17 1.97 -12.84
N THR A 55 -2.57 2.34 -11.62
CA THR A 55 -3.14 3.67 -11.35
C THR A 55 -2.10 4.78 -11.33
N GLY A 56 -0.83 4.43 -11.14
CA GLY A 56 0.24 5.41 -10.98
C GLY A 56 0.19 6.17 -9.64
N GLU A 57 -0.69 5.75 -8.73
CA GLU A 57 -0.80 6.36 -7.41
C GLU A 57 0.50 6.20 -6.62
N LYS A 58 0.97 7.32 -6.07
CA LYS A 58 2.16 7.37 -5.21
C LYS A 58 1.80 8.07 -3.90
N PRO A 59 1.20 7.32 -2.94
CA PRO A 59 0.72 7.88 -1.68
C PRO A 59 1.84 8.36 -0.76
N TYR A 60 3.07 7.86 -0.95
CA TYR A 60 4.19 8.15 -0.07
C TYR A 60 5.07 9.24 -0.68
N SER A 61 5.07 10.44 -0.11
CA SER A 61 5.94 11.55 -0.52
C SER A 61 7.16 11.68 0.40
N CYS A 62 8.29 12.08 -0.18
CA CYS A 62 9.45 12.50 0.59
C CYS A 62 9.20 13.89 1.18
N PRO A 63 9.50 14.13 2.48
CA PRO A 63 9.34 15.47 3.06
C PRO A 63 10.46 16.44 2.65
N MET A 64 11.52 15.96 2.00
CA MET A 64 12.72 16.76 1.67
C MET A 64 12.85 17.03 0.16
N CYS A 65 12.08 16.35 -0.69
CA CYS A 65 12.08 16.56 -2.13
C CYS A 65 10.78 16.05 -2.76
N ASP A 66 10.59 16.29 -4.06
CA ASP A 66 9.39 15.87 -4.79
C ASP A 66 9.33 14.36 -5.13
N TYR A 67 10.24 13.56 -4.57
CA TYR A 67 10.21 12.12 -4.78
C TYR A 67 8.97 11.50 -4.14
N ARG A 68 8.23 10.70 -4.94
CA ARG A 68 7.06 9.96 -4.50
C ARG A 68 7.21 8.47 -4.80
N ALA A 69 6.75 7.64 -3.88
CA ALA A 69 6.75 6.19 -3.99
C ALA A 69 5.34 5.62 -3.82
N ASN A 70 5.11 4.47 -4.44
CA ASN A 70 3.91 3.65 -4.24
C ASN A 70 4.03 2.68 -3.05
N GLN A 71 5.22 2.60 -2.41
CA GLN A 71 5.46 1.73 -1.26
C GLN A 71 6.32 2.44 -0.20
N LYS A 72 5.98 2.22 1.07
CA LYS A 72 6.71 2.79 2.23
C LYS A 72 8.19 2.41 2.25
N GLU A 73 8.51 1.16 1.92
CA GLU A 73 9.90 0.67 1.89
C GLU A 73 10.76 1.43 0.88
N HIS A 74 10.20 1.71 -0.31
CA HIS A 74 10.89 2.48 -1.34
C HIS A 74 11.17 3.92 -0.87
N LEU A 75 10.21 4.56 -0.20
CA LEU A 75 10.42 5.88 0.39
C LEU A 75 11.48 5.83 1.51
N SER A 76 11.41 4.84 2.40
CA SER A 76 12.39 4.69 3.49
C SER A 76 13.81 4.50 2.96
N ARG A 77 13.98 3.66 1.93
CA ARG A 77 15.27 3.46 1.25
C ARG A 77 15.74 4.74 0.56
N HIS A 78 14.84 5.46 -0.12
CA HIS A 78 15.14 6.76 -0.72
C HIS A 78 15.68 7.74 0.33
N ILE A 79 14.97 7.92 1.45
CA ILE A 79 15.40 8.80 2.54
C ILE A 79 16.75 8.37 3.11
N ARG A 80 16.94 7.08 3.38
CA ARG A 80 18.20 6.54 3.92
C ARG A 80 19.40 6.73 2.98
N ASN A 81 19.18 6.73 1.67
CA ASN A 81 20.29 6.80 0.73
C ASN A 81 20.59 8.22 0.27
N LEU A 82 19.58 9.08 0.17
CA LEU A 82 19.71 10.42 -0.40
C LEU A 82 19.61 11.54 0.64
N HIS A 83 18.97 11.28 1.78
CA HIS A 83 18.72 12.28 2.81
C HIS A 83 19.27 11.92 4.20
N ARG A 84 20.08 10.86 4.31
CA ARG A 84 20.72 10.40 5.56
C ARG A 84 21.55 11.46 6.28
N LEU A 85 21.96 12.52 5.58
CA LEU A 85 22.72 13.62 6.15
C LEU A 85 21.87 14.70 6.84
N GLN A 86 20.52 14.65 6.75
CA GLN A 86 19.66 15.68 7.34
C GLN A 86 18.79 15.21 8.52
N SER A 87 18.83 13.91 8.88
CA SER A 87 18.20 13.44 10.12
C SER A 87 19.04 13.70 11.38
N SER A 88 20.31 14.12 11.25
CA SER A 88 21.14 14.55 12.38
C SER A 88 20.88 16.01 12.80
N GLN A 89 20.07 16.78 12.07
CA GLN A 89 19.75 18.18 12.36
C GLN A 89 18.29 18.41 12.77
N VAL A 90 17.69 17.50 13.54
CA VAL A 90 16.39 17.76 14.20
C VAL A 90 16.48 17.86 15.73
N HIS A 91 17.68 17.94 16.31
CA HIS A 91 17.89 18.23 17.74
C HIS A 91 18.66 19.53 18.02
N SER A 92 18.61 20.52 17.13
CA SER A 92 19.22 21.84 17.35
C SER A 92 18.20 22.97 17.33
N SER A 93 17.20 22.87 18.23
CA SER A 93 16.39 24.01 18.68
C SER A 93 16.29 24.02 20.20
N ALA A 94 17.43 23.88 20.88
CA ALA A 94 17.64 24.41 22.21
C ALA A 94 18.46 25.69 22.09
N HIS A 95 18.02 26.74 22.79
CA HIS A 95 18.60 28.09 22.92
C HIS A 95 18.25 29.11 21.83
N HIS A 96 17.24 29.94 22.12
CA HIS A 96 17.52 31.33 22.48
C HIS A 96 16.75 31.65 23.76
N ALA A 97 17.48 31.73 24.87
CA ALA A 97 17.03 32.38 26.08
C ALA A 97 17.15 33.89 25.89
N HIS A 98 16.08 34.63 26.16
CA HIS A 98 16.21 36.01 26.62
C HIS A 98 15.56 36.12 27.98
N ALA A 99 16.41 36.05 29.01
CA ALA A 99 16.13 36.58 30.31
C ALA A 99 15.86 38.09 30.16
N ALA A 100 14.63 38.52 30.42
CA ALA A 100 14.33 39.92 30.70
C ALA A 100 14.26 40.05 32.22
N ALA A 101 15.36 40.51 32.81
CA ALA A 101 15.41 41.07 34.13
C ALA A 101 14.84 42.49 34.07
N THR A 102 13.76 42.74 34.82
CA THR A 102 13.45 43.99 35.55
C THR A 102 12.35 43.69 36.55
#